data_AF-A0A7J4U028-F1
#
_entry.id   AF-A0A7J4U028-F1
#
_cell.length_a   1.000
_cell.length_b   1.000
_cell.length_c   1.000
_cell.angle_alpha   90.00
_cell.angle_beta   90.00
_cell.angle_gamma   90.00
#
_symmetry.space_group_name_H-M   'P 1'
#
loop_
_entity.id
_entity.type
_entity.pdbx_description
1 polymer ?
#
loop_
_entity_poly.entity_id
_entity_poly.type
_entity_poly.pdbx_seq_one_letter_code
_entity_poly.pdbx_strand_id
1 'polypeptide(L)'
;MPPGPLRALVFVHTALREELALLAEEAANLAVDNEGSLEDLRARFDWATEALHFHAKGEDAAVFPAIEERFPGAAMSFDDDHRTDDEIVAMMGERLEAWDDEGAAVEFAHLAGTLADRASLHMDKEERLLVPFIEEGFTPEEQGAMLGGMMAEFPPEFMLRGVPWIFSHLDEELRIRYATALKNAMPPEPFAMHMGNVEAELGAEAWAPVAAAIA
;
A
#
# COMPACT_ATOMS: atom_id res chain seq x y z
N MET A 1 10.07 19.30 -12.56
CA MET A 1 8.84 19.68 -11.84
C MET A 1 8.76 18.84 -10.57
N PRO A 2 8.13 19.30 -9.48
CA PRO A 2 7.80 18.38 -8.41
C PRO A 2 6.96 17.24 -8.98
N PRO A 3 7.11 16.01 -8.48
CA PRO A 3 6.30 14.89 -8.94
C PRO A 3 4.80 15.21 -8.77
N GLY A 4 3.99 14.82 -9.76
CA GLY A 4 2.55 15.06 -9.74
C GLY A 4 1.82 14.19 -8.69
N PRO A 5 0.53 14.47 -8.41
CA PRO A 5 -0.22 13.80 -7.34
C PRO A 5 -0.19 12.27 -7.35
N LEU A 6 -0.17 11.62 -8.52
CA LEU A 6 -0.17 10.15 -8.61
C LEU A 6 1.14 9.50 -8.18
N ARG A 7 2.23 10.26 -8.02
CA ARG A 7 3.43 9.74 -7.34
C ARG A 7 3.19 9.37 -5.87
N ALA A 8 2.06 9.78 -5.29
CA ALA A 8 1.65 9.31 -3.97
C ALA A 8 1.54 7.78 -3.89
N LEU A 9 1.24 7.11 -5.02
CA LEU A 9 1.15 5.64 -5.09
C LEU A 9 2.46 4.95 -4.70
N VAL A 10 3.62 5.52 -5.06
CA VAL A 10 4.93 4.94 -4.71
C VAL A 10 5.11 4.79 -3.20
N PHE A 11 4.59 5.72 -2.40
CA PHE A 11 4.66 5.61 -0.93
C PHE A 11 3.78 4.46 -0.42
N VAL A 12 2.59 4.28 -0.99
CA VAL A 12 1.69 3.18 -0.66
C VAL A 12 2.31 1.84 -1.09
N HIS A 13 2.87 1.76 -2.30
CA HIS A 13 3.54 0.55 -2.80
C HIS A 13 4.74 0.18 -1.93
N THR A 14 5.52 1.16 -1.48
CA THR A 14 6.65 0.91 -0.57
C THR A 14 6.15 0.31 0.75
N ALA A 15 5.08 0.87 1.33
CA ALA A 15 4.50 0.36 2.56
C ALA A 15 3.91 -1.06 2.40
N LEU A 16 3.18 -1.32 1.31
CA LEU A 16 2.63 -2.65 1.01
C LEU A 16 3.72 -3.69 0.80
N ARG A 17 4.77 -3.36 0.03
CA ARG A 17 5.90 -4.28 -0.19
C ARG A 17 6.59 -4.66 1.12
N GLU A 18 6.88 -3.67 1.96
CA GLU A 18 7.52 -3.90 3.26
C GLU A 18 6.63 -4.74 4.18
N GLU A 19 5.34 -4.39 4.32
CA GLU A 19 4.43 -5.13 5.19
C GLU A 19 4.23 -6.57 4.72
N LEU A 20 4.05 -6.81 3.43
CA LEU A 20 3.88 -8.17 2.90
C LEU A 20 5.14 -9.02 3.10
N ALA A 21 6.35 -8.43 2.96
CA ALA A 21 7.60 -9.12 3.24
C ALA A 21 7.72 -9.48 4.73
N LEU A 22 7.42 -8.53 5.63
CA LEU A 22 7.44 -8.76 7.07
C LEU A 22 6.38 -9.79 7.51
N LEU A 23 5.20 -9.77 6.89
CA LEU A 23 4.14 -10.75 7.13
C LEU A 23 4.59 -12.16 6.73
N ALA A 24 5.26 -12.30 5.58
CA ALA A 24 5.80 -13.56 5.11
C ALA A 24 6.91 -14.10 6.03
N GLU A 25 7.78 -13.21 6.53
CA GLU A 25 8.81 -13.58 7.52
C GLU A 25 8.20 -14.04 8.84
N GLU A 26 7.23 -13.28 9.39
CA GLU A 26 6.54 -13.64 10.62
C GLU A 26 5.80 -14.97 10.49
N ALA A 27 5.12 -15.18 9.37
CA ALA A 27 4.45 -16.45 9.06
C ALA A 27 5.42 -17.63 9.04
N ALA A 28 6.59 -17.46 8.42
CA ALA A 28 7.61 -18.51 8.34
C ALA A 28 8.19 -18.85 9.73
N ASN A 29 8.52 -17.83 10.53
CA ASN A 29 9.04 -18.00 11.89
C ASN A 29 8.00 -18.71 12.79
N LEU A 30 6.74 -18.31 12.69
CA LEU A 30 5.67 -18.93 13.47
C LEU A 30 5.40 -20.37 13.03
N ALA A 31 5.41 -20.65 11.73
CA ALA A 31 5.14 -21.98 11.18
C ALA A 31 6.25 -23.01 11.47
N VAL A 32 7.52 -22.58 11.47
CA VAL A 32 8.67 -23.49 11.61
C VAL A 32 9.21 -23.54 13.03
N ASP A 33 9.41 -22.36 13.63
CA ASP A 33 10.11 -22.22 14.91
C ASP A 33 9.14 -21.95 16.09
N ASN A 34 7.84 -21.76 15.80
CA ASN A 34 6.82 -21.38 16.78
C ASN A 34 7.21 -20.10 17.54
N GLU A 35 7.88 -19.18 16.83
CA GLU A 35 8.27 -17.87 17.31
C GLU A 35 7.30 -16.80 16.78
N GLY A 36 6.78 -15.96 17.67
CA GLY A 36 5.80 -14.92 17.33
C GLY A 36 4.42 -15.18 17.93
N SER A 37 3.41 -14.51 17.38
CA SER A 37 2.04 -14.50 17.90
C SER A 37 1.06 -14.69 16.75
N LEU A 38 0.24 -15.75 16.80
CA LEU A 38 -0.78 -15.99 15.79
C LEU A 38 -1.85 -14.88 15.77
N GLU A 39 -2.11 -14.25 16.91
CA GLU A 39 -3.05 -13.14 17.02
C GLU A 39 -2.50 -11.90 16.30
N ASP A 40 -1.21 -11.59 16.47
CA ASP A 40 -0.58 -10.46 15.80
C ASP A 40 -0.48 -10.73 14.29
N LEU A 41 -0.08 -11.94 13.89
CA LEU A 41 -0.07 -12.36 12.48
C LEU A 41 -1.45 -12.22 11.83
N ARG A 42 -2.53 -12.62 12.52
CA ARG A 42 -3.92 -12.45 12.04
C ARG A 42 -4.27 -10.98 11.85
N ALA A 43 -3.98 -10.14 12.85
CA ALA A 43 -4.28 -8.71 12.78
C ALA A 43 -3.52 -8.01 11.64
N ARG A 44 -2.25 -8.38 11.43
CA ARG A 44 -1.43 -7.88 10.32
C ARG A 44 -1.92 -8.38 8.97
N PHE A 45 -2.26 -9.66 8.85
CA PHE A 45 -2.85 -10.23 7.65
C PHE A 45 -4.15 -9.50 7.27
N ASP A 46 -5.06 -9.32 8.21
CA ASP A 46 -6.34 -8.63 7.97
C ASP A 46 -6.11 -7.20 7.45
N TRP A 47 -5.21 -6.44 8.08
CA TRP A 47 -4.92 -5.07 7.68
C TRP A 47 -4.17 -4.99 6.34
N ALA A 48 -3.14 -5.81 6.14
CA ALA A 48 -2.33 -5.79 4.92
C ALA A 48 -3.16 -6.17 3.70
N THR A 49 -4.04 -7.17 3.83
CA THR A 49 -4.91 -7.62 2.74
C THR A 49 -6.06 -6.64 2.47
N GLU A 50 -6.62 -6.02 3.51
CA GLU A 50 -7.56 -4.90 3.34
C GLU A 50 -6.91 -3.73 2.59
N ALA A 51 -5.67 -3.37 2.96
CA ALA A 51 -4.94 -2.29 2.31
C ALA A 51 -4.59 -2.59 0.86
N LEU A 52 -4.12 -3.81 0.57
CA LEU A 52 -3.85 -4.28 -0.79
C LEU A 52 -5.12 -4.26 -1.64
N HIS A 53 -6.23 -4.75 -1.10
CA HIS A 53 -7.52 -4.79 -1.80
C HIS A 53 -8.02 -3.39 -2.17
N PHE A 54 -8.08 -2.45 -1.22
CA PHE A 54 -8.59 -1.11 -1.52
C PHE A 54 -7.66 -0.34 -2.45
N HIS A 55 -6.35 -0.54 -2.34
CA HIS A 55 -5.39 0.01 -3.27
C HIS A 55 -5.67 -0.46 -4.71
N ALA A 56 -5.67 -1.78 -4.95
CA ALA A 56 -5.96 -2.38 -6.25
C ALA A 56 -7.33 -1.93 -6.80
N LYS A 57 -8.37 -2.00 -5.97
CA LYS A 57 -9.74 -1.61 -6.34
C LYS A 57 -9.83 -0.14 -6.78
N GLY A 58 -9.12 0.76 -6.10
CA GLY A 58 -9.12 2.17 -6.45
C GLY A 58 -8.39 2.43 -7.78
N GLU A 59 -7.33 1.68 -8.06
CA GLU A 59 -6.62 1.77 -9.35
C GLU A 59 -7.48 1.26 -10.51
N ASP A 60 -8.13 0.11 -10.32
CA ASP A 60 -9.07 -0.48 -11.29
C ASP A 60 -10.25 0.46 -11.58
N ALA A 61 -10.73 1.18 -10.56
CA ALA A 61 -11.88 2.06 -10.67
C ALA A 61 -11.55 3.41 -11.34
N ALA A 62 -10.35 3.96 -11.12
CA ALA A 62 -10.05 5.35 -11.47
C ALA A 62 -8.75 5.56 -12.25
N VAL A 63 -7.69 4.80 -11.94
CA VAL A 63 -6.37 5.03 -12.52
C VAL A 63 -6.25 4.35 -13.89
N PHE A 64 -6.46 3.04 -13.94
CA PHE A 64 -6.34 2.27 -15.18
C PHE A 64 -7.34 2.70 -16.25
N PRO A 65 -8.63 2.95 -15.95
CA PRO A 65 -9.58 3.42 -16.97
C PRO A 65 -9.18 4.76 -17.59
N ALA A 66 -8.68 5.71 -16.79
CA ALA A 66 -8.25 7.00 -17.30
C ALA A 66 -7.01 6.89 -18.19
N ILE A 67 -6.05 6.03 -17.82
CA ILE A 67 -4.88 5.74 -18.66
C ILE A 67 -5.31 5.07 -19.97
N GLU A 68 -6.17 4.06 -19.92
CA GLU A 68 -6.63 3.31 -21.08
C GLU A 68 -7.44 4.18 -22.07
N GLU A 69 -8.25 5.11 -21.57
CA GLU A 69 -8.99 6.08 -22.41
C GLU A 69 -8.04 6.95 -23.24
N ARG A 70 -6.91 7.36 -22.65
CA ARG A 70 -5.93 8.24 -23.30
C ARG A 70 -4.90 7.48 -24.12
N PHE A 71 -4.51 6.31 -23.65
CA PHE A 71 -3.48 5.45 -24.20
C PHE A 71 -4.00 4.00 -24.32
N PRO A 72 -4.81 3.69 -25.36
CA PRO A 72 -5.38 2.37 -25.50
C PRO A 72 -4.32 1.25 -25.55
N GLY A 73 -4.49 0.24 -24.71
CA GLY A 73 -3.62 -0.91 -24.49
C GLY A 73 -2.54 -0.69 -23.43
N ALA A 74 -2.40 0.52 -22.87
CA ALA A 74 -1.34 0.84 -21.91
C ALA A 74 -1.62 0.28 -20.51
N ALA A 75 -2.89 0.09 -20.14
CA ALA A 75 -3.29 -0.48 -18.85
C ALA A 75 -3.86 -1.91 -18.98
N MET A 76 -3.65 -2.57 -20.12
CA MET A 76 -4.05 -3.95 -20.33
C MET A 76 -3.19 -4.88 -19.43
N SER A 77 -3.81 -5.87 -18.78
CA SER A 77 -3.22 -6.91 -17.92
C SER A 77 -2.95 -6.57 -16.45
N PHE A 78 -3.18 -5.33 -15.99
CA PHE A 78 -2.99 -5.01 -14.57
C PHE A 78 -4.13 -5.54 -13.69
N ASP A 79 -5.35 -5.57 -14.22
CA ASP A 79 -6.52 -6.20 -13.60
C ASP A 79 -6.35 -7.71 -13.36
N ASP A 80 -5.63 -8.39 -14.25
CA ASP A 80 -5.29 -9.81 -14.08
C ASP A 80 -4.29 -10.04 -12.93
N ASP A 81 -3.36 -9.11 -12.68
CA ASP A 81 -2.42 -9.18 -11.56
C ASP A 81 -3.19 -9.05 -10.24
N HIS A 82 -4.07 -8.05 -10.11
CA HIS A 82 -4.94 -7.85 -8.94
C HIS A 82 -5.82 -9.07 -8.64
N ARG A 83 -6.48 -9.64 -9.66
CA ARG A 83 -7.32 -10.82 -9.47
C ARG A 83 -6.54 -12.03 -8.96
N THR A 84 -5.32 -12.22 -9.46
CA THR A 84 -4.48 -13.35 -9.02
C THR A 84 -4.04 -13.18 -7.57
N ASP A 85 -3.76 -11.95 -7.16
CA ASP A 85 -3.33 -11.68 -5.79
C ASP A 85 -4.51 -11.82 -4.80
N ASP A 86 -5.73 -11.42 -5.18
CA ASP A 86 -6.97 -11.70 -4.44
C ASP A 86 -7.20 -13.22 -4.27
N GLU A 87 -6.93 -14.03 -5.29
CA GLU A 87 -7.04 -15.49 -5.21
C GLU A 87 -6.05 -16.08 -4.18
N ILE A 88 -4.81 -15.59 -4.15
CA ILE A 88 -3.80 -16.01 -3.18
C ILE A 88 -4.21 -15.59 -1.76
N VAL A 89 -4.68 -14.35 -1.58
CA VAL A 89 -5.19 -13.85 -0.30
C VAL A 89 -6.34 -14.72 0.22
N ALA A 90 -7.27 -15.12 -0.64
CA ALA A 90 -8.35 -16.02 -0.25
C ALA A 90 -7.82 -17.38 0.22
N MET A 91 -6.86 -17.97 -0.50
CA MET A 91 -6.21 -19.23 -0.09
C MET A 91 -5.49 -19.08 1.25
N MET A 92 -4.78 -17.96 1.47
CA MET A 92 -4.13 -17.65 2.75
C MET A 92 -5.15 -17.60 3.89
N GLY A 93 -6.27 -16.89 3.70
CA GLY A 93 -7.33 -16.81 4.71
C GLY A 93 -7.87 -18.18 5.13
N GLU A 94 -8.05 -19.10 4.18
CA GLU A 94 -8.45 -20.48 4.50
C GLU A 94 -7.40 -21.21 5.34
N ARG A 95 -6.10 -21.06 5.01
CA ARG A 95 -5.02 -21.71 5.77
C ARG A 95 -4.86 -21.11 7.16
N LEU A 96 -5.09 -19.80 7.30
CA LEU A 96 -5.03 -19.09 8.57
C LEU A 96 -6.12 -19.52 9.55
N GLU A 97 -7.33 -19.78 9.03
CA GLU A 97 -8.44 -20.33 9.82
C GLU A 97 -8.22 -21.79 10.21
N ALA A 98 -7.54 -22.56 9.35
CA ALA A 98 -7.17 -23.95 9.59
C ALA A 98 -5.77 -24.10 10.21
N TRP A 99 -5.24 -23.08 10.91
CA TRP A 99 -3.83 -23.02 11.32
C TRP A 99 -3.29 -24.28 12.02
N ASP A 100 -4.10 -24.89 12.89
CA ASP A 100 -3.74 -26.08 13.67
C ASP A 100 -3.83 -27.40 12.88
N ASP A 101 -4.36 -27.38 11.65
CA ASP A 101 -4.40 -28.55 10.77
C ASP A 101 -3.00 -28.86 10.22
N GLU A 102 -2.75 -30.15 9.96
CA GLU A 102 -1.44 -30.62 9.49
C GLU A 102 -1.02 -29.91 8.20
N GLY A 103 0.06 -29.14 8.28
CA GLY A 103 0.66 -28.43 7.14
C GLY A 103 0.08 -27.04 6.86
N ALA A 104 -1.03 -26.63 7.48
CA ALA A 104 -1.70 -25.36 7.18
C ALA A 104 -0.81 -24.13 7.43
N ALA A 105 -0.10 -24.09 8.56
CA ALA A 105 0.84 -23.01 8.88
C ALA A 105 1.97 -22.87 7.83
N VAL A 106 2.52 -23.99 7.37
CA VAL A 106 3.59 -24.01 6.36
C VAL A 106 3.05 -23.57 4.99
N GLU A 107 1.85 -24.03 4.61
CA GLU A 107 1.18 -23.59 3.38
C GLU A 107 0.87 -22.09 3.42
N PHE A 108 0.39 -21.57 4.56
CA PHE A 108 0.18 -20.14 4.75
C PHE A 108 1.48 -19.36 4.54
N ALA A 109 2.58 -19.78 5.16
CA ALA A 109 3.88 -19.12 5.01
C ALA A 109 4.38 -19.13 3.55
N HIS A 110 4.22 -20.24 2.84
CA HIS A 110 4.56 -20.31 1.41
C HIS A 110 3.70 -19.39 0.55
N LEU A 111 2.40 -19.33 0.81
CA LEU A 111 1.48 -18.42 0.10
C LEU A 111 1.80 -16.95 0.41
N ALA A 112 2.12 -16.62 1.66
CA ALA A 112 2.53 -15.27 2.06
C ALA A 112 3.79 -14.82 1.30
N GLY A 113 4.82 -15.67 1.22
CA GLY A 113 6.01 -15.38 0.41
C GLY A 113 5.68 -15.23 -1.09
N THR A 114 4.80 -16.08 -1.61
CA THR A 114 4.34 -15.99 -3.01
C THR A 114 3.61 -14.66 -3.28
N LEU A 115 2.74 -14.24 -2.38
CA LEU A 115 2.02 -12.97 -2.48
C LEU A 115 3.00 -11.78 -2.40
N ALA A 116 3.94 -11.80 -1.46
CA ALA A 116 4.93 -10.74 -1.30
C ALA A 116 5.78 -10.55 -2.57
N ASP A 117 6.30 -11.64 -3.14
CA ASP A 117 7.08 -11.60 -4.38
C ASP A 117 6.27 -11.09 -5.57
N ARG A 118 5.03 -11.58 -5.71
CA ARG A 118 4.14 -11.20 -6.82
C ARG A 118 3.69 -9.75 -6.72
N ALA A 119 3.24 -9.33 -5.54
CA ALA A 119 2.78 -7.97 -5.30
C ALA A 119 3.90 -6.96 -5.55
N SER A 120 5.10 -7.28 -5.07
CA SER A 120 6.29 -6.46 -5.35
C SER A 120 6.56 -6.31 -6.86
N LEU A 121 6.42 -7.39 -7.62
CA LEU A 121 6.62 -7.39 -9.07
C LEU A 121 5.52 -6.64 -9.83
N HIS A 122 4.24 -6.78 -9.45
CA HIS A 122 3.16 -6.02 -10.09
C HIS A 122 3.31 -4.52 -9.83
N MET A 123 3.68 -4.13 -8.60
CA MET A 123 3.84 -2.72 -8.26
C MET A 123 5.07 -2.13 -9.00
N ASP A 124 6.14 -2.91 -9.18
CA ASP A 124 7.29 -2.47 -10.01
C ASP A 124 6.87 -2.30 -11.48
N LYS A 125 6.03 -3.19 -12.00
CA LYS A 125 5.47 -3.11 -13.35
C LYS A 125 4.63 -1.83 -13.50
N GLU A 126 3.74 -1.51 -12.57
CA GLU A 126 2.94 -0.27 -12.59
C GLU A 126 3.83 0.96 -12.54
N GLU A 127 4.75 1.02 -11.58
CA GLU A 127 5.65 2.16 -11.41
C GLU A 127 6.51 2.41 -12.65
N ARG A 128 6.96 1.35 -13.33
CA ARG A 128 7.84 1.49 -14.49
C ARG A 128 7.09 1.75 -15.79
N LEU A 129 5.90 1.15 -15.95
CA LEU A 129 5.16 1.21 -17.20
C LEU A 129 4.12 2.33 -17.22
N LEU A 130 3.45 2.61 -16.10
CA LEU A 130 2.37 3.60 -16.04
C LEU A 130 2.86 5.01 -15.67
N VAL A 131 3.84 5.13 -14.76
CA VAL A 131 4.34 6.46 -14.33
C VAL A 131 4.79 7.34 -15.50
N PRO A 132 5.50 6.84 -16.53
CA PRO A 132 5.83 7.67 -17.70
C PRO A 132 4.60 8.20 -18.43
N PHE A 133 3.57 7.36 -18.65
CA PHE A 133 2.30 7.82 -19.26
C PHE A 133 1.57 8.84 -18.40
N ILE A 134 1.62 8.66 -17.07
CA ILE A 134 1.04 9.59 -16.11
C ILE A 134 1.76 10.95 -16.15
N GLU A 135 3.09 10.95 -16.06
CA GLU A 135 3.91 12.16 -16.01
C GLU A 135 3.87 12.96 -17.33
N GLU A 136 3.81 12.27 -18.48
CA GLU A 136 3.76 12.92 -19.80
C GLU A 136 2.33 13.23 -20.28
N GLY A 137 1.37 12.39 -19.92
CA GLY A 137 0.02 12.39 -20.49
C GLY A 137 -1.05 13.09 -19.66
N PHE A 138 -0.79 13.37 -18.38
CA PHE A 138 -1.78 13.92 -17.46
C PHE A 138 -1.24 15.12 -16.70
N THR A 139 -2.02 16.21 -16.71
CA THR A 139 -1.75 17.39 -15.90
C THR A 139 -1.88 17.08 -14.41
N PRO A 140 -1.26 17.88 -13.51
CA PRO A 140 -1.43 17.69 -12.07
C PRO A 140 -2.90 17.69 -11.60
N GLU A 141 -3.77 18.46 -12.25
CA GLU A 141 -5.20 18.49 -11.94
C GLU A 141 -5.88 17.16 -12.28
N GLU A 142 -5.59 16.60 -13.46
CA GLU A 142 -6.13 15.30 -13.87
C GLU A 142 -5.60 14.16 -12.99
N GLN A 143 -4.31 14.18 -12.64
CA GLN A 143 -3.74 13.22 -11.69
C GLN A 143 -4.40 13.32 -10.31
N GLY A 144 -4.70 14.54 -9.86
CA GLY A 144 -5.45 14.77 -8.62
C GLY A 144 -6.88 14.22 -8.70
N ALA A 145 -7.55 14.35 -9.83
CA ALA A 145 -8.88 13.77 -10.05
C ALA A 145 -8.85 12.23 -10.04
N MET A 146 -7.84 11.62 -10.66
CA MET A 146 -7.63 10.16 -10.62
C MET A 146 -7.42 9.67 -9.19
N LEU A 147 -6.51 10.32 -8.44
CA LEU A 147 -6.27 9.99 -7.03
C LEU A 147 -7.53 10.17 -6.17
N GLY A 148 -8.31 11.23 -6.42
CA GLY A 148 -9.58 11.45 -5.75
C GLY A 148 -10.63 10.37 -6.07
N GLY A 149 -10.67 9.91 -7.33
CA GLY A 149 -11.52 8.79 -7.75
C GLY A 149 -11.12 7.48 -7.06
N MET A 150 -9.82 7.21 -6.97
CA MET A 150 -9.28 6.06 -6.24
C MET A 150 -9.71 6.10 -4.76
N MET A 151 -9.47 7.23 -4.09
CA MET A 151 -9.83 7.42 -2.68
C MET A 151 -11.34 7.33 -2.41
N ALA A 152 -12.19 7.54 -3.41
CA ALA A 152 -13.65 7.40 -3.26
C ALA A 152 -14.09 5.94 -3.03
N GLU A 153 -13.25 4.97 -3.39
CA GLU A 153 -13.50 3.54 -3.12
C GLU A 153 -13.17 3.12 -1.68
N PHE A 154 -12.52 4.00 -0.91
CA PHE A 154 -11.95 3.67 0.39
C PHE A 154 -12.95 4.02 1.49
N PRO A 155 -13.14 3.16 2.50
CA PRO A 155 -13.91 3.52 3.68
C PRO A 155 -13.26 4.72 4.41
N PRO A 156 -14.03 5.68 4.96
CA PRO A 156 -13.44 6.83 5.66
C PRO A 156 -12.49 6.45 6.82
N GLU A 157 -12.81 5.37 7.53
CA GLU A 157 -11.99 4.81 8.61
C GLU A 157 -10.65 4.26 8.13
N PHE A 158 -10.58 3.78 6.88
CA PHE A 158 -9.37 3.23 6.29
C PHE A 158 -8.32 4.34 6.13
N MET A 159 -8.72 5.50 5.63
CA MET A 159 -7.80 6.64 5.40
C MET A 159 -7.17 7.17 6.70
N LEU A 160 -7.90 7.13 7.81
CA LEU A 160 -7.40 7.59 9.11
C LEU A 160 -6.28 6.69 9.64
N ARG A 161 -6.38 5.37 9.41
CA ARG A 161 -5.36 4.39 9.77
C ARG A 161 -4.24 4.28 8.73
N GLY A 162 -4.57 4.45 7.46
CA GLY A 162 -3.67 4.25 6.33
C GLY A 162 -2.50 5.21 6.31
N VAL A 163 -2.73 6.51 6.57
CA VAL A 163 -1.64 7.50 6.50
C VAL A 163 -0.55 7.22 7.55
N PRO A 164 -0.84 7.08 8.86
CA PRO A 164 0.18 6.71 9.85
C PRO A 164 0.87 5.39 9.52
N TRP A 165 0.11 4.38 9.10
CA TRP A 165 0.66 3.08 8.71
C TRP A 165 1.62 3.18 7.52
N ILE A 166 1.34 3.99 6.49
CA ILE A 166 2.30 4.21 5.41
C ILE A 166 3.61 4.77 5.99
N PHE A 167 3.53 5.80 6.82
CA PHE A 167 4.73 6.42 7.42
C PHE A 167 5.57 5.43 8.23
N SER A 168 4.97 4.48 8.96
CA SER A 168 5.74 3.51 9.75
C SER A 168 6.63 2.62 8.89
N HIS A 169 6.28 2.40 7.62
CA HIS A 169 7.02 1.55 6.67
C HIS A 169 7.97 2.32 5.73
N LEU A 170 7.97 3.66 5.79
CA LEU A 170 8.87 4.48 4.99
C LEU A 170 10.18 4.77 5.74
N ASP A 171 11.28 4.93 5.01
CA ASP A 171 12.50 5.51 5.57
C ASP A 171 12.38 7.03 5.80
N GLU A 172 13.37 7.64 6.46
CA GLU A 172 13.36 9.08 6.75
C GLU A 172 13.17 9.94 5.49
N GLU A 173 13.85 9.59 4.39
CA GLU A 173 13.78 10.36 3.15
C GLU A 173 12.38 10.32 2.53
N LEU A 174 11.78 9.13 2.45
CA LEU A 174 10.44 8.94 1.92
C LEU A 174 9.38 9.54 2.84
N ARG A 175 9.52 9.45 4.17
CA ARG A 175 8.64 10.14 5.13
C ARG A 175 8.61 11.65 4.89
N ILE A 176 9.77 12.29 4.74
CA ILE A 176 9.86 13.73 4.46
C ILE A 176 9.20 14.08 3.13
N ARG A 177 9.48 13.30 2.08
CA ARG A 177 8.87 13.50 0.75
C ARG A 177 7.35 13.35 0.79
N TYR A 178 6.86 12.34 1.49
CA TYR A 178 5.42 12.09 1.60
C TYR A 178 4.72 13.17 2.41
N ALA A 179 5.27 13.59 3.56
CA ALA A 179 4.73 14.68 4.35
C ALA A 179 4.68 16.00 3.57
N THR A 180 5.71 16.28 2.77
CA THR A 180 5.74 17.46 1.88
C THR A 180 4.65 17.37 0.81
N ALA A 181 4.45 16.20 0.21
CA ALA A 181 3.39 15.98 -0.77
C ALA A 181 1.99 16.21 -0.15
N LEU A 182 1.73 15.65 1.04
CA LEU A 182 0.49 15.84 1.77
C LEU A 182 0.26 17.32 2.13
N LYS A 183 1.29 18.05 2.58
CA LYS A 183 1.20 19.49 2.91
C LYS A 183 0.76 20.33 1.71
N ASN A 184 1.20 19.96 0.50
CA ASN A 184 0.85 20.67 -0.72
C ASN A 184 -0.53 20.29 -1.27
N ALA A 185 -1.01 19.08 -0.97
CA ALA A 185 -2.27 18.54 -1.48
C ALA A 185 -3.48 18.81 -0.57
N MET A 186 -3.26 18.93 0.74
CA MET A 186 -4.33 19.00 1.74
C MET A 186 -4.53 20.42 2.30
N PRO A 187 -5.77 20.79 2.70
CA PRO A 187 -5.99 21.97 3.50
C PRO A 187 -5.29 21.87 4.88
N PRO A 188 -4.96 23.01 5.53
CA PRO A 188 -4.16 23.00 6.76
C PRO A 188 -4.72 22.17 7.92
N GLU A 189 -6.04 22.15 8.10
CA GLU A 189 -6.68 21.45 9.21
C GLU A 189 -6.63 19.91 9.06
N PRO A 190 -7.08 19.30 7.94
CA PRO A 190 -6.86 17.87 7.68
C PRO A 190 -5.39 17.47 7.72
N PHE A 191 -4.49 18.29 7.17
CA PHE A 191 -3.06 18.03 7.20
C PHE A 191 -2.53 17.92 8.64
N ALA A 192 -2.85 18.91 9.49
CA ALA A 192 -2.42 18.91 10.89
C ALA A 192 -2.95 17.70 11.67
N MET A 193 -4.20 17.28 11.40
CA MET A 193 -4.79 16.08 12.01
C MET A 193 -4.01 14.82 11.63
N HIS A 194 -3.73 14.60 10.34
CA HIS A 194 -2.95 13.44 9.90
C HIS A 194 -1.52 13.44 10.47
N MET A 195 -0.86 14.60 10.50
CA MET A 195 0.50 14.71 11.07
C MET A 195 0.55 14.43 12.57
N GLY A 196 -0.50 14.78 13.32
CA GLY A 196 -0.62 14.40 14.73
C GLY A 196 -0.72 12.88 14.93
N ASN A 197 -1.44 12.18 14.05
CA ASN A 197 -1.52 10.71 14.10
C ASN A 197 -0.20 10.05 13.67
N VAL A 198 0.49 10.62 12.67
CA VAL A 198 1.82 10.15 12.24
C VAL A 198 2.85 10.32 13.34
N GLU A 199 2.84 11.44 14.07
CA GLU A 199 3.72 11.64 15.23
C GLU A 199 3.49 10.59 16.31
N ALA A 200 2.22 10.26 16.59
CA ALA A 200 1.87 9.24 17.57
C ALA A 200 2.35 7.83 17.16
N GLU A 201 2.28 7.51 15.86
CA GLU A 201 2.71 6.23 15.31
C GLU A 201 4.23 6.08 15.28
N LEU A 202 4.96 7.10 14.80
CA LEU A 202 6.41 7.05 14.66
C LEU A 202 7.17 7.24 15.97
N GLY A 203 6.56 7.95 16.92
CA GLY A 203 7.24 8.43 18.11
C GLY A 203 8.21 9.60 17.84
N ALA A 204 8.66 10.25 18.92
CA ALA A 204 9.35 11.54 18.84
C ALA A 204 10.66 11.52 18.04
N GLU A 205 11.44 10.43 18.11
CA GLU A 205 12.74 10.33 17.44
C GLU A 205 12.58 10.27 15.91
N ALA A 206 11.73 9.37 15.42
CA ALA A 206 11.48 9.22 13.99
C ALA A 206 10.64 10.38 13.41
N TRP A 207 9.83 11.06 14.24
CA TRP A 207 9.05 12.23 13.82
C TRP A 207 9.88 13.52 13.66
N ALA A 208 10.88 13.74 14.52
CA ALA A 208 11.65 14.98 14.55
C ALA A 208 12.19 15.46 13.18
N PRO A 209 12.82 14.63 12.33
CA PRO A 209 13.29 15.06 11.01
C PRO A 209 12.14 15.43 10.06
N VAL A 210 11.01 14.72 10.14
CA VAL A 210 9.81 15.01 9.34
C VAL A 210 9.24 16.37 9.73
N ALA A 211 9.04 16.60 11.04
CA ALA A 211 8.54 17.86 11.58
C ALA A 211 9.39 19.07 11.17
N ALA A 212 10.72 18.92 11.21
CA ALA A 212 11.65 19.97 10.79
C ALA A 212 11.53 20.31 9.29
N ALA A 213 11.27 19.32 8.44
CA ALA A 213 11.15 19.52 7.00
C ALA A 213 9.82 20.16 6.57
N ILE A 214 8.75 19.95 7.35
CA ILE A 214 7.40 20.46 7.05
C ILE A 214 6.99 21.69 7.86
N ALA A 215 7.88 22.28 8.66
CA ALA A 215 7.64 23.56 9.33
C ALA A 215 7.48 24.68 8.29
#